data_AF-A0A812ITX7-F1
#
_entry.id   AF-A0A812ITX7-F1
#
_cell.length_a   1.000
_cell.length_b   1.000
_cell.length_c   1.000
_cell.angle_alpha   90.00
_cell.angle_beta   90.00
_cell.angle_gamma   90.00
#
_symmetry.space_group_name_H-M   'P 1'
#
loop_
_entity.id
_entity.type
_entity.pdbx_description
1 polymer ?
#
loop_
_entity_poly.entity_id
_entity_poly.type
_entity_poly.pdbx_seq_one_letter_code
_entity_poly.pdbx_strand_id
1 'polypeptide(L)' 'MKSGKYSLGYKTTLKTLRQGKSKLVLISNNCPALRKSEIEYYAMLAKTGVHHFHGDNNELGTACGRYY' A
#
# COMPACT_ATOMS: atom_id res chain seq x y z
N MET A 1 -10.93 -6.51 6.63
CA MET A 1 -11.74 -5.86 5.56
C MET A 1 -13.13 -6.44 5.52
N LYS A 2 -14.16 -5.71 5.97
CA LYS A 2 -15.57 -6.15 5.90
C LYS A 2 -16.33 -5.53 4.73
N SER A 3 -15.96 -4.32 4.33
CA SER A 3 -16.53 -3.59 3.20
C SER A 3 -15.47 -2.72 2.53
N GLY A 4 -15.72 -2.32 1.28
CA GLY A 4 -14.80 -1.51 0.48
C GLY A 4 -13.89 -2.31 -0.46
N LYS A 5 -13.39 -1.64 -1.50
CA LYS A 5 -12.44 -2.21 -2.47
C LYS A 5 -11.02 -1.92 -2.01
N TYR A 6 -10.16 -2.93 -2.09
CA TYR A 6 -8.76 -2.82 -1.74
C TYR A 6 -7.91 -3.69 -2.67
N SER A 7 -6.62 -3.35 -2.71
CA SER A 7 -5.60 -4.09 -3.46
C SER A 7 -4.40 -4.28 -2.56
N LEU A 8 -3.74 -5.44 -2.68
CA LEU A 8 -2.52 -5.75 -1.95
C LEU A 8 -1.38 -6.05 -2.92
N GLY A 9 -0.16 -5.77 -2.47
CA GLY A 9 1.06 -6.04 -3.21
C GLY A 9 1.65 -4.82 -3.91
N TYR A 10 2.96 -4.88 -4.17
CA TYR A 10 3.72 -3.78 -4.73
C TYR A 10 3.26 -3.35 -6.13
N LYS A 11 3.24 -4.29 -7.08
CA LYS A 11 2.95 -4.04 -8.49
C LYS A 11 1.53 -3.51 -8.72
N THR A 12 0.57 -4.04 -7.98
CA THR A 12 -0.84 -3.66 -8.00
C THR A 12 -1.04 -2.26 -7.41
N THR A 13 -0.39 -1.93 -6.29
CA THR A 13 -0.41 -0.58 -5.71
C THR A 13 0.13 0.47 -6.68
N LEU A 14 1.26 0.21 -7.35
CA LEU A 14 1.77 1.12 -8.39
C LEU A 14 0.79 1.27 -9.56
N LYS A 15 0.14 0.18 -9.99
CA LYS A 15 -0.86 0.22 -11.06
C LYS A 15 -2.07 1.07 -10.67
N THR A 16 -2.60 0.94 -9.45
CA THR A 16 -3.77 1.71 -9.01
C THR A 16 -3.44 3.17 -8.70
N LEU A 17 -2.23 3.45 -8.20
CA LEU A 17 -1.71 4.80 -8.04
C LEU A 17 -1.61 5.54 -9.38
N ARG A 18 -0.98 4.92 -10.40
CA ARG A 18 -0.89 5.52 -11.75
C ARG A 18 -2.26 5.73 -12.41
N GLN A 19 -3.26 4.94 -12.04
CA GLN A 19 -4.64 5.09 -12.53
C GLN A 19 -5.46 6.10 -11.72
N GLY A 20 -4.92 6.69 -10.64
CA GLY A 20 -5.65 7.61 -9.77
C GLY A 20 -6.80 6.97 -8.99
N LYS A 21 -6.80 5.64 -8.82
CA LYS A 21 -7.87 4.90 -8.14
C LYS A 21 -7.62 4.71 -6.65
N SER A 22 -6.37 4.82 -6.22
CA SER A 22 -5.99 4.70 -4.81
C SER A 22 -6.42 5.95 -4.05
N LYS A 23 -7.05 5.77 -2.88
CA LYS A 23 -7.42 6.87 -1.96
C LYS A 23 -6.52 6.94 -0.74
N LEU A 24 -5.93 5.82 -0.36
CA LEU A 24 -5.01 5.65 0.76
C LEU A 24 -4.06 4.51 0.44
N VAL A 25 -2.78 4.66 0.82
CA VAL A 25 -1.77 3.62 0.73
C VAL A 25 -1.22 3.33 2.13
N LEU A 26 -1.14 2.05 2.48
CA LEU A 26 -0.48 1.58 3.69
C LEU A 26 0.86 0.94 3.31
N ILE A 27 1.93 1.30 4.02
CA ILE A 27 3.27 0.72 3.82
C ILE A 27 3.68 0.03 5.11
N SER A 28 4.02 -1.26 5.05
CA SER A 28 4.55 -2.01 6.18
C SER A 28 5.95 -1.52 6.57
N ASN A 29 6.31 -1.70 7.83
CA ASN A 29 7.59 -1.27 8.38
C ASN A 29 8.79 -1.99 7.72
N ASN A 30 8.61 -3.26 7.34
CA ASN A 30 9.65 -4.06 6.68
C ASN A 30 9.72 -3.87 5.15
N CYS A 31 9.04 -2.89 4.58
CA CYS A 31 9.11 -2.61 3.14
C CYS A 31 10.52 -2.10 2.77
N PRO A 32 11.22 -2.70 1.78
CA PRO A 32 12.55 -2.23 1.38
C PRO A 32 12.56 -0.75 1.00
N ALA A 33 13.60 -0.02 1.44
CA ALA A 33 13.68 1.43 1.30
C ALA A 33 13.41 1.92 -0.14
N LEU A 34 14.00 1.27 -1.15
CA LEU A 34 13.78 1.64 -2.55
C LEU A 34 12.30 1.54 -2.97
N ARG A 35 11.60 0.47 -2.57
CA ARG A 35 10.17 0.30 -2.88
C ARG A 35 9.29 1.27 -2.11
N LYS A 36 9.66 1.57 -0.87
CA LYS A 36 8.98 2.55 -0.03
C LYS A 36 9.06 3.95 -0.67
N SER A 37 10.26 4.40 -1.04
CA SER A 37 10.47 5.68 -1.74
C SER A 37 9.74 5.74 -3.09
N GLU A 38 9.74 4.65 -3.86
CA GLU A 38 9.00 4.61 -5.14
C GLU A 38 7.48 4.76 -4.91
N ILE A 39 6.90 4.04 -3.95
CA ILE A 39 5.48 4.16 -3.62
C ILE A 39 5.13 5.57 -3.13
N GLU A 40 5.92 6.14 -2.23
CA GLU A 40 5.72 7.49 -1.70
C GLU A 40 5.76 8.55 -2.80
N TYR A 41 6.72 8.44 -3.72
CA TYR A 41 6.82 9.33 -4.87
C TYR A 41 5.58 9.26 -5.76
N TYR A 42 5.12 8.06 -6.13
CA TYR A 42 3.91 7.91 -6.93
C TYR A 42 2.65 8.36 -6.18
N ALA A 43 2.58 8.14 -4.87
CA ALA A 43 1.48 8.61 -4.04
C ALA A 43 1.44 10.14 -3.97
N MET A 44 2.58 10.81 -3.87
CA MET A 44 2.70 12.27 -3.95
C MET A 44 2.15 12.79 -5.28
N LEU A 45 2.60 12.23 -6.41
CA LEU A 45 2.11 12.61 -7.74
C LEU A 45 0.60 12.40 -7.90
N ALA A 46 0.09 11.29 -7.35
CA ALA A 46 -1.34 10.95 -7.38
C ALA A 46 -2.16 11.68 -6.28
N LYS A 47 -1.56 12.57 -5.48
CA LYS A 47 -2.18 13.25 -4.34
C LYS A 47 -2.92 12.27 -3.39
N THR A 48 -2.33 11.10 -3.19
CA THR A 48 -2.89 10.01 -2.38
C THR A 48 -2.23 10.00 -1.00
N GLY A 49 -3.02 9.87 0.07
CA GLY A 49 -2.48 9.74 1.43
C GLY A 49 -1.65 8.48 1.61
N VAL A 50 -0.52 8.59 2.31
CA VAL A 50 0.33 7.46 2.71
C VAL A 50 0.35 7.37 4.23
N HIS A 51 0.15 6.18 4.76
CA HIS A 51 0.27 5.91 6.19
C HIS A 51 1.28 4.78 6.43
N HIS A 52 2.27 5.06 7.27
CA HIS A 52 3.24 4.07 7.70
C HIS A 52 2.62 3.19 8.77
N PHE A 53 2.41 1.93 8.41
CA PHE A 53 1.96 0.91 9.34
C PHE A 53 3.18 0.43 10.14
N HIS A 54 3.05 0.43 11.47
CA HIS A 54 4.15 0.08 12.38
C HIS A 54 4.43 -1.43 12.46
N GLY A 55 3.57 -2.26 11.88
CA GLY A 55 3.76 -3.71 11.77
C GLY A 55 4.41 -4.15 10.45
N ASP A 56 4.67 -5.45 10.34
CA ASP A 56 5.26 -6.05 9.16
C ASP A 56 4.23 -6.35 8.05
N ASN A 57 4.70 -6.92 6.94
CA ASN A 57 3.84 -7.28 5.81
C ASN A 57 2.90 -8.47 6.13
N ASN A 58 3.28 -9.37 7.02
CA ASN A 58 2.50 -10.54 7.41
C ASN A 58 1.32 -10.12 8.29
N GLU A 59 1.54 -9.23 9.25
CA GLU A 59 0.50 -8.60 10.07
C GLU A 59 -0.48 -7.81 9.19
N LEU A 60 0.03 -7.02 8.25
CA LEU A 60 -0.81 -6.25 7.33
C LEU A 60 -1.64 -7.18 6.43
N GLY A 61 -1.05 -8.24 5.89
CA GLY A 61 -1.73 -9.27 5.10
C GLY A 61 -2.82 -9.98 5.89
N THR A 62 -2.50 -10.37 7.13
CA THR A 62 -3.42 -11.03 8.07
C THR A 62 -4.60 -10.11 8.41
N ALA A 63 -4.35 -8.83 8.69
CA ALA A 63 -5.41 -7.84 8.94
C ALA A 63 -6.34 -7.65 7.71
N CYS A 64 -5.80 -7.84 6.51
CA CYS A 64 -6.56 -7.83 5.27
C CYS A 64 -7.28 -9.16 4.97
N GLY A 65 -7.07 -10.22 5.77
CA GLY A 65 -7.63 -11.55 5.52
C GLY A 65 -6.97 -12.28 4.35
N ARG A 66 -5.73 -11.91 4.00
CA ARG A 66 -4.94 -12.51 2.92
C ARG A 66 -3.66 -13.08 3.52
N TYR A 67 -3.66 -14.40 3.70
CA TYR A 67 -2.47 -15.16 4.07
C TYR A 67 -1.55 -15.31 2.85
N TYR A 68 -0.30 -14.92 3.01
CA TYR A 68 0.81 -15.22 2.10
C TYR A 68 1.92 -15.89 2.88
#